data_AF-A0A1I5V1D4-F1
#
_entry.id   AF-A0A1I5V1D4-F1
#
_cell.length_a   1.000
_cell.length_b   1.000
_cell.length_c   1.000
_cell.angle_alpha   90.00
_cell.angle_beta   90.00
_cell.angle_gamma   90.00
#
_symmetry.space_group_name_H-M   'P 1'
#
loop_
_entity.id
_entity.type
_entity.pdbx_description
1 polymer ?
#
loop_
_entity_poly.entity_id
_entity_poly.type
_entity_poly.pdbx_seq_one_letter_code
_entity_poly.pdbx_strand_id
1 'polypeptide(L)' 'MTQKAPNSADVARALEVAARVYRGDQDMIVRFMETPHPKLSGRTPLEASEEAAGADRVIDLLRSAESGFPV' A
#
# COMPACT_ATOMS: atom_id res chain seq x y z
N MET A 1 3.00 -13.36 22.69
CA MET A 1 2.82 -12.29 21.69
C MET A 1 2.62 -12.98 20.36
N THR A 2 1.38 -13.20 19.94
CA THR A 2 1.06 -14.01 18.77
C THR A 2 1.38 -13.21 17.51
N GLN A 3 2.44 -13.61 16.80
CA GLN A 3 2.80 -13.06 15.50
C GLN A 3 1.68 -13.43 14.52
N LYS A 4 0.76 -12.48 14.26
CA LYS A 4 -0.32 -12.61 13.28
C LYS A 4 0.35 -12.68 11.91
N ALA A 5 0.32 -13.83 11.24
CA ALA A 5 0.96 -14.05 9.96
C ALA A 5 0.48 -13.00 8.93
N PRO A 6 1.33 -12.04 8.55
CA PRO A 6 0.99 -11.08 7.52
C PRO A 6 1.59 -11.59 6.21
N ASN A 7 0.76 -11.76 5.19
CA ASN A 7 1.23 -11.90 3.81
C ASN A 7 0.07 -11.74 2.83
N SER A 8 -1.10 -12.34 3.07
CA SER A 8 -2.23 -12.26 2.13
C SER A 8 -3.28 -11.21 2.50
N ALA A 9 -3.71 -11.17 3.76
CA ALA A 9 -4.81 -10.29 4.18
C ALA A 9 -4.41 -8.80 4.19
N ASP A 10 -3.18 -8.49 4.60
CA ASP A 10 -2.69 -7.12 4.65
C ASP A 10 -2.40 -6.55 3.26
N VAL A 11 -1.84 -7.37 2.36
CA VAL A 11 -1.69 -7.05 0.93
C VAL A 11 -3.06 -6.83 0.28
N ALA A 12 -4.03 -7.73 0.52
CA ALA A 12 -5.38 -7.58 -0.02
C ALA A 12 -6.05 -6.28 0.46
N ARG A 13 -5.90 -5.94 1.74
CA ARG A 13 -6.41 -4.67 2.30
C ARG A 13 -5.78 -3.46 1.62
N ALA A 14 -4.46 -3.45 1.39
CA ALA A 14 -3.79 -2.37 0.70
C ALA A 14 -4.28 -2.22 -0.76
N LEU A 15 -4.45 -3.33 -1.47
CA LEU A 15 -5.00 -3.36 -2.84
C LEU A 15 -6.44 -2.85 -2.91
N GLU A 16 -7.30 -3.21 -1.96
CA GLU A 16 -8.66 -2.69 -1.90
C GLU A 16 -8.71 -1.17 -1.72
N VAL A 17 -7.81 -0.62 -0.90
CA VAL A 17 -7.70 0.85 -0.73
C VAL A 17 -7.16 1.49 -2.00
N ALA A 18 -6.13 0.92 -2.63
CA ALA A 18 -5.57 1.42 -3.88
C ALA A 18 -6.62 1.44 -5.00
N ALA A 19 -7.44 0.38 -5.09
CA ALA A 19 -8.54 0.31 -6.04
C ALA A 19 -9.57 1.43 -5.86
N ARG A 20 -9.84 1.88 -4.62
CA ARG A 20 -10.73 3.00 -4.36
C ARG A 20 -10.08 4.33 -4.74
N VAL A 21 -8.84 4.56 -4.31
CA VAL A 21 -8.10 5.82 -4.56
C VAL A 21 -7.88 6.05 -6.06
N TYR A 22 -7.47 5.01 -6.78
CA TYR A 22 -7.25 5.07 -8.24
C TYR A 22 -8.52 4.76 -9.05
N ARG A 23 -9.70 4.71 -8.43
CA ARG A 23 -10.99 4.47 -9.10
C ARG A 23 -11.02 3.23 -10.01
N GLY A 24 -10.30 2.19 -9.61
CA GLY A 24 -10.18 0.92 -10.33
C GLY A 24 -9.18 0.93 -11.50
N ASP A 25 -8.46 2.03 -11.74
CA ASP A 25 -7.40 2.09 -12.75
C ASP A 25 -6.26 1.13 -12.40
N GLN A 26 -6.24 -0.01 -13.10
CA GLN A 26 -5.31 -1.10 -12.83
C GLN A 26 -3.86 -0.70 -13.07
N ASP A 27 -3.59 0.12 -14.09
CA ASP A 27 -2.22 0.53 -14.42
C ASP A 27 -1.65 1.43 -13.31
N MET A 28 -2.48 2.33 -12.78
CA MET A 28 -2.10 3.19 -11.66
C MET A 28 -1.93 2.41 -10.36
N ILE A 29 -2.78 1.41 -10.10
CA ILE A 29 -2.67 0.53 -8.93
C ILE A 29 -1.37 -0.29 -9.00
N VAL A 30 -1.12 -0.98 -10.13
CA VAL A 30 0.09 -1.78 -10.32
C VAL A 30 1.33 -0.90 -10.20
N ARG A 31 1.33 0.26 -10.89
CA ARG A 31 2.44 1.21 -10.82
C ARG A 31 2.71 1.65 -9.39
N PHE A 32 1.70 2.01 -8.62
CA PHE A 32 1.89 2.37 -7.22
C PHE A 32 2.45 1.19 -6.41
N MET A 33 1.85 0.01 -6.53
CA MET A 33 2.20 -1.17 -5.74
C MET A 33 3.60 -1.70 -6.00
N GLU A 34 4.12 -1.53 -7.22
CA GLU A 34 5.43 -2.02 -7.66
C GLU A 34 6.52 -0.94 -7.67
N THR A 35 6.18 0.33 -7.44
CA THR A 35 7.18 1.42 -7.40
C THR A 35 7.79 1.54 -6.01
N PRO A 36 9.12 1.45 -5.86
CA PRO A 36 9.82 1.73 -4.61
C PRO A 36 9.47 3.11 -4.05
N HIS A 37 9.11 3.19 -2.76
CA HIS A 37 8.68 4.43 -2.14
C HIS A 37 9.65 4.87 -1.01
N PRO A 38 10.15 6.12 -1.00
CA PRO A 38 11.08 6.60 0.03
C PRO A 38 10.52 6.50 1.46
N LYS A 39 9.22 6.78 1.62
CA LYS A 39 8.50 6.64 2.92
C LYS A 39 8.30 5.19 3.40
N LEU A 40 8.66 4.21 2.58
CA LEU A 40 8.65 2.78 2.90
C LEU A 40 10.07 2.20 2.95
N SER A 41 11.06 3.04 3.29
CA SER A 41 12.47 2.66 3.34
C SER A 41 13.00 2.13 2.00
N GLY A 42 12.44 2.59 0.88
CA GLY A 42 12.81 2.15 -0.46
C GLY A 42 12.19 0.81 -0.88
N ARG A 43 11.35 0.19 -0.05
CA ARG A 43 10.54 -0.98 -0.46
C ARG A 43 9.37 -0.54 -1.34
N THR A 44 8.89 -1.48 -2.15
CA THR A 44 7.60 -1.31 -2.84
C THR A 44 6.44 -1.40 -1.84
N PRO A 45 5.29 -0.76 -2.11
CA PRO A 45 4.10 -0.96 -1.28
C PRO A 45 3.64 -2.42 -1.19
N LEU A 46 3.88 -3.23 -2.23
CA LEU A 46 3.61 -4.67 -2.20
C LEU A 46 4.47 -5.38 -1.14
N GLU A 47 5.79 -5.20 -1.20
CA GLU A 47 6.72 -5.78 -0.22
C GLU A 47 6.44 -5.27 1.19
N ALA A 48 6.19 -3.97 1.36
CA ALA A 48 5.89 -3.40 2.66
C ALA A 48 4.60 -3.99 3.27
N SER A 49 3.62 -4.32 2.45
CA SER A 49 2.33 -4.87 2.91
C SER A 49 2.40 -6.33 3.35
N GLU A 50 3.54 -7.01 3.15
CA GLU A 50 3.81 -8.32 3.74
C GLU A 50 3.92 -8.25 5.27
N GLU A 51 4.07 -7.05 5.84
CA GLU A 51 4.05 -6.82 7.28
C GLU A 51 2.85 -5.92 7.64
N ALA A 52 2.12 -6.26 8.71
CA ALA A 52 0.94 -5.49 9.12
C ALA A 52 1.21 -3.98 9.29
N ALA A 53 2.34 -3.64 9.92
CA ALA A 53 2.75 -2.26 10.12
C ALA A 53 3.19 -1.56 8.82
N GLY A 54 3.66 -2.32 7.82
CA GLY A 54 3.97 -1.76 6.50
C GLY A 54 2.70 -1.53 5.68
N ALA A 55 1.72 -2.43 5.76
CA ALA A 55 0.41 -2.24 5.14
C ALA A 55 -0.33 -1.00 5.66
N ASP A 56 -0.26 -0.73 6.97
CA ASP A 56 -0.83 0.50 7.55
C ASP A 56 -0.18 1.75 6.95
N ARG A 57 1.15 1.76 6.80
CA ARG A 57 1.88 2.87 6.16
C ARG A 57 1.48 3.05 4.69
N VAL A 58 1.32 1.96 3.95
CA VAL A 58 0.89 1.98 2.54
C VAL A 58 -0.51 2.60 2.42
N ILE A 59 -1.43 2.23 3.30
CA ILE A 59 -2.79 2.78 3.33
C ILE A 59 -2.77 4.28 3.64
N ASP A 60 -1.92 4.72 4.55
CA ASP A 60 -1.77 6.15 4.86
C ASP A 60 -1.19 6.95 3.69
N LEU A 61 -0.27 6.37 2.91
CA LEU A 61 0.21 6.98 1.66
C LEU A 61 -0.91 7.12 0.63
N LEU A 62 -1.71 6.07 0.43
CA LEU A 62 -2.84 6.09 -0.50
C LEU A 62 -3.87 7.16 -0.13
N ARG A 63 -4.21 7.29 1.16
CA ARG A 63 -5.12 8.33 1.66
C ARG A 63 -4.54 9.74 1.54
N SER A 64 -3.22 9.88 1.70
CA SER A 64 -2.53 11.15 1.49
C SER A 64 -2.56 11.57 0.01
N ALA A 65 -2.45 10.61 -0.92
CA ALA A 65 -2.59 10.85 -2.36
C ALA A 65 -4.02 11.29 -2.74
N GLU A 66 -5.03 10.64 -2.16
CA GLU A 66 -6.46 10.98 -2.40
C GLU A 66 -6.79 12.41 -1.97
N SER A 67 -6.18 12.89 -0.89
CA SER A 67 -6.37 14.25 -0.38
C SER A 67 -5.60 15.33 -1.17
N GLY A 68 -4.91 14.96 -2.25
CA GLY A 68 -4.21 15.89 -3.13
C GLY A 68 -2.82 16.32 -2.64
N PHE A 69 -2.28 15.63 -1.64
CA PHE A 69 -0.88 15.84 -1.25
C PHE A 69 0.04 15.05 -2.19
N PRO A 70 1.11 15.67 -2.72
CA PRO A 70 2.13 14.92 -3.44
C PRO A 70 2.79 13.94 -2.47
N VAL A 71 2.61 12.64 -2.72
CA VAL A 71 3.23 11.54 -1.95
C VAL A 71 4.49 11.02 -2.57
#